data_AF-A0A4R4F0B3-F1
#
_entry.id   AF-A0A4R4F0B3-F1
#
_cell.length_a   1.000
_cell.length_b   1.000
_cell.length_c   1.000
_cell.angle_alpha   90.00
_cell.angle_beta   90.00
_cell.angle_gamma   90.00
#
_symmetry.space_group_name_H-M   'P 1'
#
loop_
_entity.id
_entity.type
_entity.pdbx_description
1 polymer ?
#
loop_
_entity_poly.entity_id
_entity_poly.type
_entity_poly.pdbx_seq_one_letter_code
_entity_poly.pdbx_strand_id
1 'polypeptide(L)'
;MSDTGSRGSIHAHVECEVEQFRRYIRDIDNGAIAPGRWPGRPDRPQAHGATDARPGDGAAAPRGSTQDGSAGTLDAGDQGTAVRELQRRLNHLGIRDARGLPLVEDGDFGRRTREAVEAFQRAHGLEVDGRVGRLTREALAQPHGRRITDTGHPDYALFERILGQVQAAEAARGVRSGPHSMNIAAALLVRMREDRVAHVDRVEFNADATSIRIVHSPTGLREHEIATRPLSTSQASMQSIHESSDRWIASSQVPARETLPERQPALAR
;
A
#
# COMPACT_ATOMS: atom_id res chain seq x y z
N MET A 1 -51.72 -20.19 -19.00
CA MET A 1 -51.44 -19.39 -17.79
C MET A 1 -50.02 -19.72 -17.36
N SER A 2 -49.05 -18.84 -17.16
CA SER A 2 -48.72 -17.51 -17.68
C SER A 2 -47.22 -17.41 -17.40
N ASP A 3 -46.39 -17.19 -18.42
CA ASP A 3 -44.96 -16.95 -18.29
C ASP A 3 -44.74 -15.44 -18.13
N THR A 4 -44.09 -15.02 -17.05
CA THR A 4 -43.79 -13.61 -16.77
C THR A 4 -42.28 -13.41 -16.75
N GLY A 5 -41.71 -13.13 -17.92
CA GLY A 5 -40.34 -12.63 -18.06
C GLY A 5 -40.22 -11.19 -17.53
N SER A 6 -39.34 -11.01 -16.54
CA SER A 6 -39.06 -9.73 -15.90
C SER A 6 -38.36 -8.76 -16.86
N ARG A 7 -38.96 -7.58 -17.07
CA ARG A 7 -38.40 -6.45 -17.83
C ARG A 7 -37.31 -5.77 -17.00
N GLY A 8 -36.08 -5.67 -17.54
CA GLY A 8 -35.15 -4.62 -17.10
C GLY A 8 -33.65 -4.89 -17.15
N SER A 9 -33.17 -6.08 -17.55
CA SER A 9 -31.73 -6.32 -17.66
C SER A 9 -31.27 -6.18 -19.10
N ILE A 10 -30.58 -5.08 -19.42
CA ILE A 10 -29.87 -4.93 -20.70
C ILE A 10 -28.54 -5.66 -20.55
N HIS A 11 -28.46 -6.89 -21.06
CA HIS A 11 -27.18 -7.59 -21.19
C HIS A 11 -26.50 -7.13 -22.47
N ALA A 12 -25.45 -6.31 -22.35
CA ALA A 12 -24.55 -5.98 -23.45
C ALA A 12 -23.31 -6.87 -23.35
N HIS A 13 -23.04 -7.67 -24.39
CA HIS A 13 -21.78 -8.37 -24.53
C HIS A 13 -20.83 -7.46 -25.32
N VAL A 14 -19.78 -6.96 -24.66
CA VAL A 14 -18.76 -6.11 -25.30
C VAL A 14 -17.51 -6.96 -25.48
N GLU A 15 -17.28 -7.40 -26.71
CA GLU A 15 -16.00 -7.99 -27.09
C GLU A 15 -14.98 -6.87 -27.22
N CYS A 16 -13.94 -6.91 -26.38
CA CYS A 16 -12.86 -5.95 -26.41
C CYS A 16 -11.52 -6.70 -26.43
N GLU A 17 -10.62 -6.24 -27.27
CA GLU A 17 -9.21 -6.64 -27.20
C GLU A 17 -8.63 -6.21 -25.85
N VAL A 18 -7.76 -7.02 -25.25
CA VAL A 18 -7.22 -6.77 -23.90
C VAL A 18 -6.56 -5.39 -23.81
N GLU A 19 -5.84 -4.98 -24.85
CA GLU A 19 -5.20 -3.66 -24.93
C GLU A 19 -6.22 -2.52 -25.08
N GLN A 20 -7.35 -2.79 -25.72
CA GLN A 20 -8.45 -1.83 -25.84
C GLN A 20 -9.21 -1.69 -24.51
N PHE A 21 -9.41 -2.78 -23.77
CA PHE A 21 -9.99 -2.76 -22.43
C PHE A 21 -9.12 -1.99 -21.44
N ARG A 22 -7.80 -2.21 -21.50
CA ARG A 22 -6.81 -1.45 -20.72
C ARG A 22 -6.89 0.05 -21.01
N ARG A 23 -7.04 0.43 -22.30
CA ARG A 23 -7.25 1.82 -22.70
C ARG A 23 -8.55 2.40 -22.12
N TYR A 24 -9.65 1.64 -22.13
CA TYR A 24 -10.92 2.11 -21.59
C TYR A 24 -10.90 2.31 -20.08
N ILE A 25 -10.28 1.40 -19.31
CA ILE A 25 -10.10 1.59 -17.87
C ILE A 25 -9.24 2.81 -17.59
N ARG A 26 -8.14 2.99 -18.34
CA ARG A 26 -7.30 4.20 -18.28
C ARG A 26 -8.10 5.47 -18.53
N ASP A 27 -8.93 5.49 -19.57
CA ASP A 27 -9.73 6.66 -19.92
C ASP A 27 -10.78 6.98 -18.84
N ILE A 28 -11.33 5.97 -18.18
CA ILE A 28 -12.24 6.13 -17.01
C ILE A 28 -11.46 6.68 -15.80
N ASP A 29 -10.30 6.12 -15.49
CA ASP A 29 -9.48 6.51 -14.34
C ASP A 29 -8.90 7.92 -14.48
N ASN A 30 -8.61 8.35 -15.71
CA ASN A 30 -8.14 9.70 -16.03
C ASN A 30 -9.28 10.72 -16.21
N GLY A 31 -10.54 10.29 -16.04
CA GLY A 31 -11.71 11.15 -16.19
C GLY A 31 -12.01 11.57 -17.64
N ALA A 32 -11.33 10.97 -18.62
CA ALA A 32 -11.60 11.17 -20.04
C ALA A 32 -12.96 10.56 -20.44
N ILE A 33 -13.34 9.44 -19.79
CA ILE A 33 -14.66 8.83 -19.87
C ILE A 33 -15.33 8.95 -18.51
N ALA A 34 -16.40 9.73 -18.44
CA ALA A 34 -17.22 9.89 -17.25
C ALA A 34 -18.71 9.64 -17.59
N PRO A 35 -19.52 9.13 -16.64
CA PRO A 35 -20.96 8.99 -16.86
C PRO A 35 -21.58 10.32 -17.30
N GLY A 36 -22.18 10.36 -18.49
CA GLY A 36 -22.79 11.56 -19.08
C GLY A 36 -21.88 12.39 -20.00
N ARG A 37 -20.60 12.02 -20.20
CA ARG A 37 -19.67 12.72 -21.11
C ARG A 37 -19.13 11.75 -22.17
N TRP A 38 -19.68 11.81 -23.39
CA TRP A 38 -19.24 10.98 -24.52
C TRP A 38 -18.12 11.70 -25.30
N PRO A 39 -16.96 11.06 -25.56
CA PRO A 39 -16.01 11.57 -26.55
C PRO A 39 -16.70 11.61 -27.93
N GLY A 40 -16.57 12.73 -28.64
CA GLY A 40 -17.31 13.03 -29.87
C GLY A 40 -17.21 11.91 -30.91
N ARG A 41 -18.35 11.60 -31.55
CA ARG A 41 -18.45 10.61 -32.62
C ARG A 41 -17.46 10.95 -33.74
N PRO A 42 -16.62 10.00 -34.21
CA PRO A 42 -15.96 10.17 -35.48
C PRO A 42 -17.00 10.02 -36.60
N ASP A 43 -17.19 11.08 -37.39
CA ASP A 43 -18.08 11.09 -38.54
C ASP A 43 -17.67 10.02 -39.57
N ARG A 44 -18.66 9.30 -40.11
CA ARG A 44 -18.49 8.36 -41.23
C ARG A 44 -18.16 9.13 -42.53
N PRO A 45 -17.31 8.60 -43.42
CA PRO A 45 -17.07 9.22 -44.71
C PRO A 45 -18.27 8.99 -45.66
N GLN A 46 -18.88 10.07 -46.14
CA GLN A 46 -19.72 10.06 -47.34
C GLN A 46 -19.00 10.86 -48.42
N ALA A 47 -18.75 10.20 -49.55
CA ALA A 47 -18.32 10.85 -50.77
C ALA A 47 -19.51 11.55 -51.44
N HIS A 48 -19.31 12.78 -51.92
CA HIS A 48 -19.67 13.32 -53.25
C HIS A 48 -19.77 14.85 -53.22
N GLY A 49 -19.17 15.50 -54.23
CA GLY A 49 -19.54 16.86 -54.66
C GLY A 49 -18.47 17.93 -54.50
N ALA A 50 -17.92 18.37 -55.63
CA ALA A 50 -16.92 19.42 -55.79
C ALA A 50 -17.45 20.82 -55.43
N THR A 51 -16.57 21.73 -54.97
CA THR A 51 -16.20 22.99 -55.68
C THR A 51 -15.06 23.74 -54.96
N ASP A 52 -14.29 24.49 -55.77
CA ASP A 52 -13.06 25.24 -55.54
C ASP A 52 -12.91 26.12 -54.27
N ALA A 53 -11.71 26.10 -53.67
CA ALA A 53 -10.94 27.29 -53.23
C ALA A 53 -9.49 26.94 -52.81
N ARG A 54 -8.54 27.80 -53.20
CA ARG A 54 -7.06 27.73 -53.01
C ARG A 54 -6.60 28.11 -51.57
N PRO A 55 -5.29 28.02 -51.22
CA PRO A 55 -4.80 27.59 -49.90
C PRO A 55 -4.46 28.74 -48.94
N GLY A 56 -4.51 28.46 -47.64
CA GLY A 56 -4.03 29.34 -46.57
C GLY A 56 -3.40 28.52 -45.45
N ASP A 57 -2.21 28.96 -45.03
CA ASP A 57 -1.24 28.31 -44.15
C ASP A 57 -1.76 27.93 -42.76
N GLY A 58 -1.18 26.88 -42.16
CA GLY A 58 -1.34 26.62 -40.73
C GLY A 58 -1.17 25.17 -40.28
N ALA A 59 0.00 24.58 -40.52
CA ALA A 59 0.37 23.31 -39.90
C ALA A 59 0.40 23.43 -38.37
N ALA A 60 -0.45 22.68 -37.67
CA ALA A 60 -0.25 22.34 -36.25
C ALA A 60 -0.91 20.99 -35.93
N ALA A 61 -0.19 19.91 -36.25
CA ALA A 61 -0.45 18.59 -35.70
C ALA A 61 -0.36 18.63 -34.15
N PRO A 62 -1.14 17.83 -33.41
CA PRO A 62 -0.93 17.67 -31.98
C PRO A 62 0.42 16.98 -31.78
N ARG A 63 1.44 17.77 -31.44
CA ARG A 63 2.73 17.25 -31.02
C ARG A 63 2.50 16.48 -29.73
N GLY A 64 2.59 15.15 -29.81
CA GLY A 64 2.91 14.33 -28.66
C GLY A 64 4.18 14.90 -28.05
N SER A 65 4.05 15.50 -26.88
CA SER A 65 5.18 15.84 -26.04
C SER A 65 5.74 14.52 -25.52
N THR A 66 6.66 13.94 -26.28
CA THR A 66 7.74 13.13 -25.73
C THR A 66 8.54 14.04 -24.81
N GLN A 67 8.06 14.26 -23.59
CA GLN A 67 8.89 14.79 -22.52
C GLN A 67 9.75 13.64 -22.04
N ASP A 68 10.93 13.60 -22.63
CA ASP A 68 12.15 13.11 -22.02
C ASP A 68 12.13 13.41 -20.51
N GLY A 69 12.32 12.36 -19.71
CA GLY A 69 12.21 12.36 -18.25
C GLY A 69 13.31 13.19 -17.61
N SER A 70 13.20 14.52 -17.69
CA SER A 70 14.08 15.45 -16.98
C SER A 70 13.82 15.41 -15.47
N ALA A 71 14.38 14.39 -14.84
CA ALA A 71 15.04 14.34 -13.53
C ALA A 71 14.44 15.03 -12.27
N GLY A 72 13.22 15.57 -12.29
CA GLY A 72 12.74 16.43 -11.19
C GLY A 72 11.56 15.89 -10.38
N THR A 73 10.46 15.56 -11.05
CA THR A 73 9.19 15.31 -10.36
C THR A 73 8.29 14.49 -11.29
N LEU A 74 7.53 13.53 -10.74
CA LEU A 74 6.41 12.90 -11.47
C LEU A 74 5.08 13.45 -10.93
N ASP A 75 4.15 13.79 -11.82
CA ASP A 75 2.82 14.34 -11.49
C ASP A 75 1.70 13.69 -12.33
N ALA A 76 0.46 14.00 -12.00
CA ALA A 76 -0.74 13.54 -12.69
C ALA A 76 -0.69 13.91 -14.18
N GLY A 77 -0.91 12.90 -15.03
CA GLY A 77 -0.81 13.01 -16.48
C GLY A 77 0.53 12.56 -17.05
N ASP A 78 1.58 12.37 -16.23
CA ASP A 78 2.84 11.80 -16.69
C ASP A 78 2.67 10.34 -17.10
N GLN A 79 3.45 9.93 -18.10
CA GLN A 79 3.45 8.57 -18.60
C GLN A 79 4.85 8.07 -18.87
N GLY A 80 5.07 6.76 -18.72
CA GLY A 80 6.28 6.09 -19.15
C GLY A 80 6.87 5.13 -18.13
N THR A 81 8.12 4.73 -18.38
CA THR A 81 8.84 3.75 -17.57
C THR A 81 9.05 4.22 -16.13
N ALA A 82 9.34 5.50 -15.92
CA ALA A 82 9.51 6.08 -14.59
C ALA A 82 8.23 5.97 -13.74
N VAL A 83 7.06 6.21 -14.33
CA VAL A 83 5.77 6.05 -13.66
C VAL A 83 5.47 4.58 -13.37
N ARG A 84 5.82 3.68 -14.30
CA ARG A 84 5.66 2.23 -14.09
C ARG A 84 6.52 1.73 -12.93
N GLU A 85 7.75 2.20 -12.83
CA GLU A 85 8.63 1.90 -11.71
C GLU A 85 8.10 2.45 -10.39
N LEU A 86 7.56 3.68 -10.38
CA LEU A 86 6.87 4.25 -9.24
C LEU A 86 5.70 3.36 -8.80
N GLN A 87 4.80 3.00 -9.71
CA GLN A 87 3.64 2.14 -9.43
C GLN A 87 4.05 0.79 -8.87
N ARG A 88 5.07 0.15 -9.48
CA ARG A 88 5.65 -1.10 -8.97
C ARG A 88 6.17 -0.96 -7.56
N ARG A 89 6.89 0.13 -7.27
CA ARG A 89 7.47 0.39 -5.96
C ARG A 89 6.37 0.64 -4.92
N LEU A 90 5.38 1.46 -5.22
CA LEU A 90 4.21 1.67 -4.36
C LEU A 90 3.48 0.35 -4.06
N ASN A 91 3.29 -0.50 -5.07
CA ASN A 91 2.71 -1.83 -4.90
C ASN A 91 3.55 -2.74 -3.99
N HIS A 92 4.87 -2.72 -4.14
CA HIS A 92 5.81 -3.46 -3.29
C HIS A 92 5.79 -2.96 -1.84
N LEU A 93 5.59 -1.65 -1.64
CA LEU A 93 5.39 -1.05 -0.32
C LEU A 93 3.99 -1.33 0.26
N GLY A 94 3.14 -2.04 -0.49
CA GLY A 94 1.78 -2.36 -0.10
C GLY A 94 0.87 -1.14 -0.05
N ILE A 95 1.29 -0.03 -0.65
CA ILE A 95 0.46 1.13 -0.84
C ILE A 95 -0.57 0.78 -1.91
N ARG A 96 -1.82 1.09 -1.61
CA ARG A 96 -2.99 0.78 -2.42
C ARG A 96 -3.70 2.07 -2.78
N ASP A 97 -4.60 1.99 -3.74
CA ASP A 97 -5.49 3.11 -4.04
C ASP A 97 -6.51 3.34 -2.90
N ALA A 98 -7.36 4.35 -3.05
CA ALA A 98 -8.39 4.67 -2.06
C ALA A 98 -9.41 3.53 -1.81
N ARG A 99 -9.48 2.53 -2.70
CA ARG A 99 -10.34 1.35 -2.58
C ARG A 99 -9.61 0.14 -1.99
N GLY A 100 -8.35 0.28 -1.62
CA GLY A 100 -7.52 -0.80 -1.09
C GLY A 100 -7.02 -1.78 -2.15
N LEU A 101 -7.15 -1.46 -3.43
CA LEU A 101 -6.70 -2.30 -4.55
C LEU A 101 -5.26 -1.98 -4.96
N PRO A 102 -4.49 -2.98 -5.43
CA PRO A 102 -3.17 -2.74 -6.01
C PRO A 102 -3.28 -1.86 -7.26
N LEU A 103 -2.25 -1.05 -7.47
CA LEU A 103 -2.11 -0.24 -8.68
C LEU A 103 -1.85 -1.14 -9.88
N VAL A 104 -2.33 -0.73 -11.04
CA VAL A 104 -1.91 -1.33 -12.32
C VAL A 104 -0.55 -0.71 -12.69
N GLU A 105 0.42 -1.55 -13.04
CA GLU A 105 1.75 -1.10 -13.51
C GLU A 105 1.72 -0.74 -15.01
N ASP A 106 0.75 0.09 -15.42
CA ASP A 106 0.56 0.50 -16.81
C ASP A 106 1.57 1.57 -17.26
N GLY A 107 2.14 2.30 -16.30
CA GLY A 107 3.01 3.45 -16.55
C GLY A 107 2.25 4.76 -16.71
N ASP A 108 1.01 4.83 -16.24
CA ASP A 108 0.15 6.01 -16.33
C ASP A 108 -0.07 6.66 -14.95
N PHE A 109 0.29 7.94 -14.81
CA PHE A 109 0.08 8.68 -13.56
C PHE A 109 -1.35 9.20 -13.52
N GLY A 110 -2.30 8.27 -13.42
CA GLY A 110 -3.72 8.55 -13.30
C GLY A 110 -4.16 8.83 -11.86
N ARG A 111 -5.47 8.98 -11.69
CA ARG A 111 -6.11 9.26 -10.38
C ARG A 111 -5.73 8.26 -9.30
N ARG A 112 -5.70 6.97 -9.62
CA ARG A 112 -5.34 5.89 -8.67
C ARG A 112 -3.88 5.98 -8.23
N THR A 113 -2.97 6.26 -9.17
CA THR A 113 -1.54 6.46 -8.88
C THR A 113 -1.34 7.65 -7.95
N ARG A 114 -2.02 8.78 -8.22
CA ARG A 114 -2.00 9.96 -7.34
C ARG A 114 -2.50 9.65 -5.93
N GLU A 115 -3.66 8.99 -5.80
CA GLU A 115 -4.21 8.60 -4.50
C GLU A 115 -3.22 7.74 -3.69
N ALA A 116 -2.54 6.82 -4.36
CA ALA A 116 -1.51 6.00 -3.73
C ALA A 116 -0.27 6.82 -3.33
N VAL A 117 0.18 7.77 -4.16
CA VAL A 117 1.27 8.69 -3.79
C VAL A 117 0.90 9.51 -2.56
N GLU A 118 -0.31 10.06 -2.51
CA GLU A 118 -0.80 10.80 -1.34
C GLU A 118 -0.88 9.90 -0.10
N ALA A 119 -1.30 8.63 -0.25
CA ALA A 119 -1.31 7.67 0.85
C ALA A 119 0.10 7.36 1.35
N PHE A 120 1.07 7.21 0.44
CA PHE A 120 2.47 7.04 0.77
C PHE A 120 3.03 8.26 1.51
N GLN A 121 2.77 9.47 1.00
CA GLN A 121 3.19 10.72 1.61
C GLN A 121 2.64 10.86 3.04
N ARG A 122 1.35 10.57 3.25
CA ARG A 122 0.72 10.53 4.59
C ARG A 122 1.41 9.53 5.52
N ALA A 123 1.70 8.33 5.03
CA ALA A 123 2.33 7.28 5.82
C ALA A 123 3.77 7.63 6.23
N HIS A 124 4.45 8.50 5.48
CA HIS A 124 5.85 8.87 5.70
C HIS A 124 6.01 10.28 6.31
N GLY A 125 4.92 10.93 6.71
CA GLY A 125 4.96 12.30 7.24
C GLY A 125 5.47 13.34 6.25
N LEU A 126 5.32 13.08 4.96
CA LEU A 126 5.67 14.00 3.88
C LEU A 126 4.51 14.96 3.58
N GLU A 127 4.81 16.06 2.91
CA GLU A 127 3.78 16.93 2.35
C GLU A 127 2.89 16.14 1.37
N VAL A 128 1.58 16.22 1.58
CA VAL A 128 0.59 15.43 0.83
C VAL A 128 0.10 16.26 -0.35
N ASP A 129 0.91 16.36 -1.39
CA ASP A 129 0.59 17.11 -2.60
C ASP A 129 0.27 16.20 -3.81
N GLY A 130 0.46 14.88 -3.65
CA GLY A 130 0.23 13.89 -4.70
C GLY A 130 1.30 13.87 -5.78
N ARG A 131 2.40 14.61 -5.61
CA ARG A 131 3.50 14.72 -6.57
C ARG A 131 4.74 14.01 -6.06
N VAL A 132 5.45 13.34 -6.96
CA VAL A 132 6.68 12.61 -6.61
C VAL A 132 7.89 13.51 -6.80
N GLY A 133 8.02 14.47 -5.89
CA GLY A 133 9.17 15.38 -5.80
C GLY A 133 10.42 14.69 -5.24
N ARG A 134 11.49 15.47 -5.02
CA ARG A 134 12.78 14.96 -4.50
C ARG A 134 12.63 14.18 -3.19
N LEU A 135 11.92 14.73 -2.20
CA LEU A 135 11.73 14.07 -0.89
C LEU A 135 10.95 12.76 -1.01
N THR A 136 9.91 12.74 -1.83
CA THR A 136 9.13 11.51 -2.10
C THR A 136 9.98 10.47 -2.82
N ARG A 137 10.83 10.88 -3.78
CA ARG A 137 11.76 9.97 -4.46
C ARG A 137 12.83 9.42 -3.52
N GLU A 138 13.42 10.26 -2.67
CA GLU A 138 14.38 9.84 -1.65
C GLU A 138 13.74 8.84 -0.70
N ALA A 139 12.51 9.12 -0.22
CA ALA A 139 11.75 8.20 0.61
C ALA A 139 11.53 6.86 -0.11
N LEU A 140 11.00 6.86 -1.34
CA LEU A 140 10.80 5.65 -2.17
C LEU A 140 12.10 4.88 -2.44
N ALA A 141 13.22 5.59 -2.60
CA ALA A 141 14.54 5.03 -2.90
C ALA A 141 15.16 4.31 -1.71
N GLN A 142 14.73 4.60 -0.48
CA GLN A 142 15.21 3.88 0.69
C GLN A 142 14.99 2.37 0.53
N PRO A 143 15.91 1.55 1.06
CA PRO A 143 15.77 0.10 1.09
C PRO A 143 14.69 -0.27 2.10
N HIS A 144 13.44 -0.18 1.68
CA HIS A 144 12.35 -0.85 2.37
C HIS A 144 12.55 -2.34 2.09
N GLY A 145 13.12 -3.04 3.07
CA GLY A 145 13.19 -4.49 3.05
C GLY A 145 11.79 -5.09 2.84
N ARG A 146 11.75 -6.38 2.49
CA ARG A 146 10.49 -7.12 2.33
C ARG A 146 9.55 -6.79 3.48
N ARG A 147 8.27 -6.52 3.18
CA ARG A 147 7.32 -6.19 4.23
C ARG A 147 7.15 -7.41 5.12
N ILE A 148 6.87 -7.18 6.40
CA ILE A 148 6.59 -8.26 7.35
C ILE A 148 5.45 -9.17 6.87
N THR A 149 4.51 -8.62 6.09
CA THR A 149 3.36 -9.32 5.52
C THR A 149 3.64 -10.02 4.19
N ASP A 150 4.84 -9.89 3.63
CA ASP A 150 5.18 -10.57 2.37
C ASP A 150 5.59 -12.01 2.67
N THR A 151 5.08 -12.98 1.88
CA THR A 151 5.36 -14.41 2.07
C THR A 151 6.84 -14.78 1.99
N GLY A 152 7.65 -13.94 1.34
CA GLY A 152 9.10 -14.10 1.27
C GLY A 152 9.86 -13.52 2.47
N HIS A 153 9.19 -12.91 3.44
CA HIS A 153 9.84 -12.36 4.63
C HIS A 153 10.27 -13.50 5.57
N PRO A 154 11.50 -13.48 6.14
CA PRO A 154 11.98 -14.56 7.00
C PRO A 154 11.08 -14.82 8.21
N ASP A 155 10.48 -13.76 8.77
CA ASP A 155 9.58 -13.86 9.91
C ASP A 155 8.09 -13.89 9.52
N TYR A 156 7.76 -14.10 8.25
CA TYR A 156 6.36 -14.17 7.78
C TYR A 156 5.55 -15.24 8.54
N ALA A 157 6.15 -16.41 8.79
CA ALA A 157 5.51 -17.49 9.54
C ALA A 157 5.27 -17.15 11.03
N LEU A 158 6.03 -16.21 11.60
CA LEU A 158 5.75 -15.68 12.94
C LEU A 158 4.66 -14.62 12.87
N PHE A 159 4.69 -13.74 11.86
CA PHE A 159 3.61 -12.78 11.61
C PHE A 159 2.25 -13.47 11.49
N GLU A 160 2.11 -14.52 10.68
CA GLU A 160 0.84 -15.25 10.52
C GLU A 160 0.34 -15.86 11.84
N ARG A 161 1.27 -16.40 12.65
CA ARG A 161 0.92 -16.95 13.98
C ARG A 161 0.41 -15.87 14.91
N ILE A 162 1.09 -14.73 14.99
CA ILE A 162 0.67 -13.58 15.81
C ILE A 162 -0.68 -13.07 15.31
N LEU A 163 -0.86 -12.93 13.99
CA LEU A 163 -2.11 -12.48 13.40
C LEU A 163 -3.27 -13.39 13.78
N GLY A 164 -3.10 -14.71 13.69
CA GLY A 164 -4.13 -15.67 14.11
C GLY A 164 -4.51 -15.52 15.59
N GLN A 165 -3.53 -15.28 16.46
CA GLN A 165 -3.77 -15.05 17.89
C GLN A 165 -4.46 -13.71 18.17
N VAL A 166 -4.05 -12.64 17.49
CA VAL A 166 -4.69 -11.32 17.57
C VAL A 166 -6.15 -11.42 17.13
N GLN A 167 -6.42 -12.05 16.00
CA GLN A 167 -7.77 -12.24 15.48
C GLN A 167 -8.64 -13.09 16.41
N ALA A 168 -8.08 -14.16 17.00
CA ALA A 168 -8.80 -14.97 17.99
C ALA A 168 -9.14 -14.17 19.25
N ALA A 169 -8.20 -13.35 19.72
CA ALA A 169 -8.39 -12.50 20.89
C ALA A 169 -9.36 -11.32 20.61
N GLU A 170 -9.36 -10.77 19.40
CA GLU A 170 -10.36 -9.80 18.92
C GLU A 170 -11.76 -10.43 18.83
N ALA A 171 -11.87 -11.63 18.24
CA ALA A 171 -13.12 -12.35 18.09
C ALA A 171 -13.75 -12.70 19.46
N ALA A 172 -12.94 -13.11 20.44
CA ALA A 172 -13.39 -13.35 21.81
C ALA A 172 -13.98 -12.10 22.49
N ARG A 173 -13.64 -10.90 22.00
CA ARG A 173 -14.14 -9.60 22.47
C ARG A 173 -15.21 -9.00 21.56
N GLY A 174 -15.61 -9.72 20.50
CA GLY A 174 -16.59 -9.24 19.51
C GLY A 174 -16.06 -8.20 18.53
N VAL A 175 -14.74 -8.02 18.43
CA VAL A 175 -14.11 -7.13 17.44
C VAL A 175 -13.94 -7.90 16.13
N ARG A 176 -14.36 -7.29 15.01
CA ARG A 176 -14.20 -7.89 13.67
C ARG A 176 -12.78 -7.70 13.17
N SER A 177 -12.13 -8.79 12.77
CA SER A 177 -10.81 -8.77 12.16
C SER A 177 -10.76 -7.87 10.92
N GLY A 178 -9.65 -7.17 10.71
CA GLY A 178 -9.46 -6.29 9.56
C GLY A 178 -8.03 -5.77 9.41
N PRO A 179 -7.83 -4.64 8.70
CA PRO A 179 -6.51 -4.03 8.53
C PRO A 179 -5.81 -3.69 9.85
N HIS A 180 -6.57 -3.32 10.89
CA HIS A 180 -6.03 -3.04 12.21
C HIS A 180 -5.41 -4.29 12.86
N SER A 181 -6.00 -5.48 12.67
CA SER A 181 -5.46 -6.74 13.19
C SER A 181 -4.08 -7.04 12.60
N MET A 182 -3.91 -6.77 11.29
CA MET A 182 -2.62 -6.90 10.60
C MET A 182 -1.59 -5.91 11.12
N ASN A 183 -1.99 -4.65 11.32
CA ASN A 183 -1.13 -3.61 11.89
C ASN A 183 -0.67 -3.97 13.30
N ILE A 184 -1.60 -4.43 14.15
CA ILE A 184 -1.29 -4.91 15.52
C ILE A 184 -0.31 -6.08 15.47
N ALA A 185 -0.56 -7.07 14.62
CA ALA A 185 0.32 -8.24 14.50
C ALA A 185 1.73 -7.86 14.02
N ALA A 186 1.84 -6.95 13.04
CA ALA A 186 3.12 -6.45 12.56
C ALA A 186 3.88 -5.68 13.67
N ALA A 187 3.20 -4.80 14.40
CA ALA A 187 3.80 -4.04 15.49
C ALA A 187 4.24 -4.93 16.67
N LEU A 188 3.47 -5.99 16.96
CA LEU A 188 3.82 -7.00 17.95
C LEU A 188 5.06 -7.82 17.53
N LEU A 189 5.19 -8.18 16.26
CA LEU A 189 6.40 -8.86 15.77
C LEU A 189 7.65 -8.00 15.96
N VAL A 190 7.57 -6.69 15.67
CA VAL A 190 8.65 -5.74 15.94
C VAL A 190 8.99 -5.73 17.43
N ARG A 191 7.96 -5.67 18.30
CA ARG A 191 8.12 -5.65 19.75
C ARG A 191 8.81 -6.92 20.28
N MET A 192 8.44 -8.10 19.78
CA MET A 192 9.10 -9.36 20.14
C MET A 192 10.60 -9.28 19.87
N ARG A 193 10.98 -8.74 18.71
CA ARG A 193 12.38 -8.67 18.32
C ARG A 193 13.16 -7.65 19.15
N GLU A 194 12.57 -6.48 19.39
CA GLU A 194 13.15 -5.44 20.26
C GLU A 194 13.39 -5.99 21.68
N ASP A 195 12.46 -6.79 22.20
CA ASP A 195 12.55 -7.39 23.54
C ASP A 195 13.23 -8.78 23.55
N ARG A 196 13.74 -9.25 22.39
CA ARG A 196 14.42 -10.54 22.17
C ARG A 196 13.61 -11.78 22.59
N VAL A 197 12.30 -11.72 22.43
CA VAL A 197 11.39 -12.85 22.63
C VAL A 197 11.32 -13.66 21.32
N ALA A 198 11.86 -14.88 21.32
CA ALA A 198 11.93 -15.72 20.11
C ALA A 198 10.66 -16.52 19.81
N HIS A 199 9.77 -16.68 20.79
CA HIS A 199 8.60 -17.55 20.71
C HIS A 199 7.32 -16.82 21.12
N VAL A 200 6.21 -17.22 20.51
CA VAL A 200 4.85 -16.77 20.84
C VAL A 200 4.06 -18.01 21.23
N ASP A 201 3.56 -18.02 22.47
CA ASP A 201 2.55 -18.99 22.89
C ASP A 201 1.17 -18.34 22.91
N ARG A 202 1.10 -17.08 23.34
CA ARG A 202 -0.17 -16.36 23.50
C ARG A 202 -0.02 -14.85 23.33
N VAL A 203 -1.06 -14.23 22.78
CA VAL A 203 -1.27 -12.78 22.80
C VAL A 203 -2.29 -12.44 23.87
N GLU A 204 -1.96 -11.51 24.76
CA GLU A 204 -2.84 -11.06 25.84
C GLU A 204 -3.17 -9.58 25.69
N PHE A 205 -4.46 -9.27 25.76
CA PHE A 205 -4.93 -7.92 26.05
C PHE A 205 -5.01 -7.69 27.56
N ASN A 206 -4.73 -6.47 27.99
CA ASN A 206 -5.20 -5.99 29.29
C ASN A 206 -6.74 -6.13 29.38
N ALA A 207 -7.29 -6.23 30.59
CA ALA A 207 -8.73 -6.14 30.87
C ALA A 207 -9.45 -5.07 30.01
N ASP A 208 -8.90 -3.85 29.95
CA ASP A 208 -9.45 -2.71 29.22
C ASP A 208 -9.12 -2.69 27.72
N ALA A 209 -8.31 -3.66 27.24
CA ALA A 209 -7.76 -3.72 25.87
C ALA A 209 -7.06 -2.46 25.36
N THR A 210 -6.55 -1.62 26.26
CA THR A 210 -5.73 -0.46 25.92
C THR A 210 -4.29 -0.87 25.58
N SER A 211 -3.84 -2.02 26.09
CA SER A 211 -2.55 -2.59 25.79
C SER A 211 -2.62 -4.06 25.42
N ILE A 212 -1.67 -4.47 24.58
CA ILE A 212 -1.48 -5.83 24.10
C ILE A 212 -0.02 -6.24 24.29
N ARG A 213 0.22 -7.49 24.64
CA ARG A 213 1.57 -8.05 24.80
C ARG A 213 1.61 -9.50 24.34
N ILE A 214 2.82 -9.96 24.04
CA ILE A 214 3.10 -11.36 23.76
C ILE A 214 3.64 -12.01 25.01
N VAL A 215 3.17 -13.23 25.27
CA VAL A 215 3.61 -14.08 26.38
C VAL A 215 4.15 -15.38 25.81
N HIS A 216 5.31 -15.75 26.31
CA HIS A 216 5.97 -17.03 26.08
C HIS A 216 6.23 -17.72 27.42
N SER A 217 5.82 -18.97 27.58
CA SER A 217 6.15 -19.80 28.73
C SER A 217 6.88 -21.06 28.26
N PRO A 218 8.22 -21.14 28.40
CA PRO A 218 8.99 -22.30 27.98
C PRO A 218 8.58 -23.61 28.67
N THR A 219 8.03 -23.51 29.88
CA THR A 219 7.65 -24.65 30.73
C THR A 219 6.13 -24.85 30.85
N GLY A 220 5.34 -23.95 30.25
CA GLY A 220 3.89 -23.89 30.44
C GLY A 220 3.45 -23.36 31.81
N LEU A 221 4.38 -23.10 32.73
CA LEU A 221 4.10 -22.53 34.04
C LEU A 221 4.11 -21.00 34.00
N ARG A 222 3.18 -20.38 34.74
CA ARG A 222 3.05 -18.92 34.77
C ARG A 222 4.25 -18.20 35.39
N GLU A 223 4.93 -18.84 36.32
CA GLU A 223 6.14 -18.32 36.96
C GLU A 223 7.34 -18.16 36.02
N HIS A 224 7.32 -18.86 34.88
CA HIS A 224 8.36 -18.77 33.85
C HIS A 224 7.88 -18.02 32.60
N GLU A 225 6.81 -17.24 32.70
CA GLU A 225 6.33 -16.42 31.59
C GLU A 225 7.31 -15.27 31.28
N ILE A 226 7.85 -15.28 30.07
CA ILE A 226 8.57 -14.19 29.46
C ILE A 226 7.57 -13.42 28.62
N ALA A 227 7.32 -12.16 28.97
CA ALA A 227 6.40 -11.30 28.24
C ALA A 227 7.12 -10.10 27.62
N THR A 228 6.67 -9.69 26.44
CA THR A 228 7.10 -8.40 25.88
C THR A 228 6.57 -7.25 26.73
N ARG A 229 7.20 -6.09 26.60
CA ARG A 229 6.62 -4.84 27.12
C ARG A 229 5.24 -4.59 26.50
N PRO A 230 4.26 -4.08 27.27
CA PRO A 230 2.95 -3.77 26.74
C PRO A 230 3.02 -2.73 25.61
N LEU A 231 2.32 -2.99 24.53
CA LEU A 231 2.15 -2.09 23.39
C LEU A 231 0.74 -1.50 23.42
N SER A 232 0.60 -0.19 23.16
CA SER A 232 -0.73 0.43 23.05
C SER A 232 -1.47 -0.12 21.83
N THR A 233 -2.69 -0.60 22.03
CA THR A 233 -3.52 -1.18 20.96
C THR A 233 -3.93 -0.12 19.94
N SER A 234 -4.23 1.10 20.40
CA SER A 234 -4.55 2.23 19.53
C SER A 234 -3.36 2.66 18.68
N GLN A 235 -2.15 2.72 19.27
CA GLN A 235 -0.95 3.03 18.49
C GLN A 235 -0.64 1.92 17.49
N ALA A 236 -0.73 0.65 17.92
CA ALA A 236 -0.44 -0.51 17.08
C ALA A 236 -1.42 -0.66 15.91
N SER A 237 -2.70 -0.32 16.10
CA SER A 237 -3.69 -0.38 15.01
C SER A 237 -3.51 0.72 13.97
N MET A 238 -2.96 1.87 14.37
CA MET A 238 -2.64 2.99 13.48
C MET A 238 -1.27 2.87 12.83
N GLN A 239 -0.32 2.16 13.45
CA GLN A 239 1.01 1.93 12.90
C GLN A 239 0.90 1.09 11.63
N SER A 240 1.33 1.64 10.50
CA SER A 240 1.22 0.93 9.22
C SER A 240 2.12 -0.31 9.19
N ILE A 241 1.77 -1.29 8.35
CA ILE A 241 2.66 -2.44 8.05
C ILE A 241 4.02 -1.97 7.54
N HIS A 242 4.03 -0.90 6.74
CA HIS A 242 5.25 -0.33 6.19
C HIS A 242 6.16 0.20 7.30
N GLU A 243 5.63 1.06 8.18
CA GLU A 243 6.36 1.59 9.34
C GLU A 243 6.87 0.47 10.25
N SER A 244 6.04 -0.56 10.47
CA SER A 244 6.46 -1.76 11.22
C SER A 244 7.60 -2.52 10.53
N SER A 245 7.57 -2.62 9.21
CA SER A 245 8.60 -3.29 8.42
C SER A 245 9.93 -2.51 8.49
N ASP A 246 9.88 -1.18 8.36
CA ASP A 246 11.04 -0.32 8.50
C ASP A 246 11.66 -0.42 9.91
N ARG A 247 10.83 -0.44 10.94
CA ARG A 247 11.29 -0.66 12.32
C ARG A 247 11.91 -2.03 12.53
N TRP A 248 11.36 -3.07 11.91
CA TRP A 248 11.95 -4.41 11.95
C TRP A 248 13.33 -4.44 11.30
N ILE A 249 13.52 -3.74 10.17
CA ILE A 249 14.83 -3.61 9.51
C ILE A 249 15.80 -2.85 10.40
N ALA A 250 15.38 -1.72 10.96
CA ALA A 250 16.21 -0.93 11.88
C ALA A 250 16.64 -1.75 13.09
N SER A 251 15.73 -2.56 13.67
CA SER A 251 16.06 -3.46 14.79
C SER A 251 17.06 -4.57 14.42
N SER A 252 17.14 -4.95 13.14
CA SER A 252 18.11 -5.94 12.64
C SER A 252 19.52 -5.38 12.52
N GLN A 253 19.64 -4.07 12.33
CA GLN A 253 20.91 -3.38 12.06
C GLN A 253 21.61 -2.88 13.32
N VAL A 254 20.95 -2.91 14.49
CA VAL A 254 21.60 -2.57 15.76
C VAL A 254 22.48 -3.74 16.19
N PRO A 255 23.83 -3.65 16.12
CA PRO A 255 24.68 -4.70 16.65
C PRO A 255 24.39 -4.83 18.16
N ALA A 256 24.43 -6.07 18.66
CA ALA A 256 24.32 -6.33 20.09
C ALA A 256 25.30 -5.40 20.82
N ARG A 257 24.78 -4.40 21.55
CA ARG A 257 25.60 -3.55 22.41
C ARG A 257 26.53 -4.46 23.19
N GLU A 258 27.83 -4.30 22.96
CA GLU A 258 28.86 -4.87 23.81
C GLU A 258 28.43 -4.62 25.25
N THR A 259 28.21 -5.71 25.97
CA THR A 259 28.00 -5.72 27.40
C THR A 259 29.22 -5.08 28.04
N LEU A 260 29.16 -3.77 28.27
CA LEU A 260 30.10 -3.05 29.10
C LEU A 260 30.02 -3.70 30.50
N PRO A 261 31.12 -4.22 31.07
CA PRO A 261 31.05 -4.86 32.37
C PRO A 261 30.57 -3.85 33.41
N GLU A 262 29.59 -4.25 34.21
CA GLU A 262 29.13 -3.50 35.37
C GLU A 262 30.35 -3.04 36.18
N ARG A 263 30.56 -1.72 36.25
CA ARG A 263 31.41 -1.16 37.30
C ARG A 263 30.72 -1.45 38.63
N GLN A 264 31.22 -2.47 39.32
CA GLN A 264 30.92 -2.68 40.73
C GLN A 264 31.15 -1.36 41.48
N PRO A 265 30.22 -0.92 42.34
CA PRO A 265 30.46 0.24 43.18
C PRO A 265 31.58 -0.11 44.15
N ALA A 266 32.65 0.69 44.14
CA ALA A 266 33.72 0.61 45.11
C ALA A 266 33.12 0.79 46.52
N LEU A 267 33.20 -0.27 47.33
CA LEU A 267 32.97 -0.20 48.76
C LEU A 267 34.01 0.75 49.36
N ALA A 268 33.57 1.94 49.75
CA ALA A 268 34.33 2.82 50.62
C ALA A 268 34.33 2.22 52.03
N ARG A 269 35.51 1.89 52.53
CA ARG A 269 35.83 1.76 53.95
C ARG A 269 37.19 2.36 54.22
#